data_AF-A0A6A3KSH0-F1
#
_entry.id   AF-A0A6A3KSH0-F1
#
_cell.length_a   1.000
_cell.length_b   1.000
_cell.length_c   1.000
_cell.angle_alpha   90.00
_cell.angle_beta   90.00
_cell.angle_gamma   90.00
#
_symmetry.space_group_name_H-M   'P 1'
#
loop_
_entity.id
_entity.type
_entity.pdbx_description
1 polymer ?
#
loop_
_entity_poly.entity_id
_entity_poly.type
_entity_poly.pdbx_seq_one_letter_code
_entity_poly.pdbx_strand_id
1 'polypeptide(L)'
;MQLKVKKHVVDTTEPEQAWNRWLVKMRGETATLLIYEFGVAITRAQDLSAFKEACISPEQTDRAGATAEVSLREVVASPQEEWGTTFSGEAVIWRMWANHITRNLNRSTWEAAIELPPPDHVAHLLQLASSTMDRHVANLARSANVALDCVNGSLADYEDLRRDWNEFGQHLGRHRQNLETRRRIIEGFIRDIATPSPGTVPDPLIELENVEDVDHVV
;
A
#
# COMPACT_ATOMS: atom_id res chain seq x y z
N MET A 1 20.99 -20.26 -30.54
CA MET A 1 22.12 -20.81 -29.76
C MET A 1 22.53 -22.14 -30.37
N GLN A 2 23.80 -22.54 -30.26
CA GLN A 2 24.30 -23.86 -30.71
C GLN A 2 25.32 -24.42 -29.74
N LEU A 3 25.40 -25.75 -29.62
CA LEU A 3 26.48 -26.42 -28.90
C LEU A 3 27.63 -26.75 -29.86
N LYS A 4 28.86 -26.65 -29.37
CA LYS A 4 30.07 -27.06 -30.09
C LYS A 4 30.95 -27.93 -29.20
N VAL A 5 31.38 -29.08 -29.72
CA VAL A 5 32.30 -29.99 -29.03
C VAL A 5 33.42 -30.39 -29.99
N LYS A 6 34.68 -30.35 -29.54
CA LYS A 6 35.86 -30.75 -30.35
C LYS A 6 35.80 -30.24 -31.80
N LYS A 7 35.52 -28.94 -31.94
CA LYS A 7 35.40 -28.18 -33.21
C LYS A 7 34.14 -28.41 -34.06
N HIS A 8 33.26 -29.34 -33.71
CA HIS A 8 32.03 -29.63 -34.47
C HIS A 8 30.81 -29.02 -33.80
N VAL A 9 29.95 -28.36 -34.59
CA VAL A 9 28.64 -27.88 -34.15
C VAL A 9 27.70 -29.07 -34.03
N VAL A 10 26.97 -29.14 -32.92
CA VAL A 10 25.99 -30.19 -32.65
C VAL A 10 24.69 -29.83 -33.35
N ASP A 11 24.15 -30.78 -34.10
CA ASP A 11 22.86 -30.61 -34.77
C ASP A 11 21.72 -30.69 -33.73
N THR A 12 20.99 -29.59 -33.59
CA THR A 12 19.85 -29.48 -32.67
C THR A 12 18.53 -29.96 -33.26
N THR A 13 18.53 -30.45 -34.50
CA THR A 13 17.33 -30.99 -35.17
C THR A 13 17.20 -32.50 -35.02
N GLU A 14 18.20 -33.18 -34.43
CA GLU A 14 18.14 -34.62 -34.21
C GLU A 14 17.06 -35.03 -33.20
N PRO A 15 16.45 -36.22 -33.35
CA PRO A 15 15.45 -36.73 -32.43
C PRO A 15 16.04 -37.02 -31.04
N GLU A 16 15.19 -36.98 -30.00
CA GLU A 16 15.57 -37.11 -28.59
C GLU A 16 16.42 -38.37 -28.28
N GLN A 17 16.15 -39.49 -28.95
CA GLN A 17 16.93 -40.72 -28.80
C GLN A 17 18.37 -40.61 -29.30
N ALA A 18 18.64 -39.76 -30.29
CA ALA A 18 19.99 -39.48 -30.77
C ALA A 18 20.71 -38.54 -29.80
N TRP A 19 20.01 -37.53 -29.27
CA TRP A 19 20.48 -36.65 -28.20
C TRP A 19 20.89 -37.40 -26.93
N ASN A 20 20.08 -38.34 -26.45
CA ASN A 20 20.39 -39.13 -25.26
C ASN A 20 21.64 -40.01 -25.44
N ARG A 21 21.79 -40.63 -26.62
CA ARG A 21 23.01 -41.40 -26.95
C ARG A 21 24.24 -40.50 -27.05
N TRP A 22 24.07 -39.31 -27.61
CA TRP A 22 25.11 -38.30 -27.71
C TRP A 22 25.57 -37.81 -26.32
N LEU A 23 24.63 -37.53 -25.41
CA LEU A 23 24.93 -37.11 -24.03
C LEU A 23 25.75 -38.16 -23.25
N VAL A 24 25.39 -39.43 -23.37
CA VAL A 24 26.16 -40.54 -22.76
C VAL A 24 27.57 -40.61 -23.35
N LYS A 25 27.71 -40.43 -24.66
CA LYS A 25 29.00 -40.45 -25.37
C LYS A 25 29.91 -39.27 -25.01
N MET A 26 29.34 -38.10 -24.74
CA MET A 26 30.07 -36.87 -24.43
C MET A 26 30.28 -36.64 -22.92
N ARG A 27 30.02 -37.66 -22.10
CA ARG A 27 30.17 -37.56 -20.64
C ARG A 27 31.62 -37.27 -20.26
N GLY A 28 31.84 -36.17 -19.54
CA GLY A 28 33.17 -35.71 -19.12
C GLY A 28 33.88 -34.83 -20.14
N GLU A 29 33.29 -34.60 -21.32
CA GLU A 29 33.81 -33.68 -22.33
C GLU A 29 33.26 -32.26 -22.12
N THR A 30 34.07 -31.24 -22.39
CA THR A 30 33.64 -29.84 -22.31
C THR A 30 32.94 -29.42 -23.61
N ALA A 31 31.67 -29.01 -23.48
CA ALA A 31 30.93 -28.37 -24.56
C ALA A 31 31.02 -26.84 -24.46
N THR A 32 31.13 -26.19 -25.61
CA THR A 32 31.03 -24.74 -25.74
C THR A 32 29.62 -24.37 -26.20
N LEU A 33 28.97 -23.47 -25.48
CA LEU A 33 27.70 -22.88 -25.88
C LEU A 33 27.96 -21.61 -26.69
N LEU A 34 27.52 -21.60 -27.94
CA LEU A 34 27.60 -20.45 -28.83
C LEU A 34 26.25 -19.71 -28.81
N ILE A 35 26.28 -18.48 -28.29
CA ILE A 35 25.15 -17.56 -28.31
C ILE A 35 25.42 -16.55 -29.42
N TYR A 36 24.61 -16.60 -30.46
CA TYR A 36 24.72 -15.70 -31.61
C TYR A 36 23.81 -14.50 -31.38
N GLU A 37 24.36 -13.30 -31.51
CA GLU A 37 23.68 -12.01 -31.30
C GLU A 37 22.36 -11.91 -32.09
N PHE A 38 22.34 -12.39 -33.34
CA PHE A 38 21.18 -12.32 -34.24
C PHE A 38 20.63 -13.70 -34.62
N GLY A 39 20.95 -14.72 -33.81
CA GLY A 39 20.52 -16.10 -34.07
C GLY A 39 21.38 -16.87 -35.07
N VAL A 40 20.95 -18.09 -35.37
CA VAL A 40 21.75 -19.11 -36.10
C VAL A 40 21.47 -19.15 -37.60
N ALA A 41 20.45 -18.43 -38.06
CA ALA A 41 20.05 -18.39 -39.47
C ALA A 41 21.00 -17.54 -40.33
N ILE A 42 21.72 -16.59 -39.72
CA ILE A 42 22.67 -15.73 -40.41
C ILE A 42 24.02 -16.45 -40.48
N THR A 43 24.30 -17.05 -41.64
CA THR A 43 25.49 -17.92 -41.82
C THR A 43 26.59 -17.25 -42.64
N ARG A 44 26.27 -16.26 -43.48
CA ARG A 44 27.24 -15.54 -44.32
C ARG A 44 27.39 -14.09 -43.87
N ALA A 45 28.59 -13.54 -44.10
CA ALA A 45 28.87 -12.14 -43.81
C ALA A 45 27.98 -11.18 -44.63
N GLN A 46 27.61 -11.55 -45.86
CA GLN A 46 26.69 -10.78 -46.71
C GLN A 46 25.28 -10.73 -46.10
N ASP A 47 24.77 -11.88 -45.65
CA ASP A 47 23.45 -11.97 -45.01
C ASP A 47 23.41 -11.15 -43.72
N LEU A 48 24.51 -11.16 -42.94
CA LEU A 48 24.64 -10.33 -41.75
C LEU A 48 24.63 -8.83 -42.08
N SER A 49 25.33 -8.43 -43.14
CA SER A 49 25.35 -7.03 -43.60
C SER A 49 23.96 -6.58 -44.02
N ALA A 50 23.27 -7.38 -44.84
CA ALA A 50 21.92 -7.08 -45.30
C ALA A 50 20.92 -7.03 -44.14
N PHE A 51 21.01 -7.96 -43.19
CA PHE A 51 20.18 -7.95 -41.98
C PHE A 51 20.42 -6.70 -41.13
N LYS A 52 21.69 -6.33 -40.89
CA LYS A 52 22.01 -5.14 -40.11
C LYS A 52 21.48 -3.88 -40.78
N GLU A 53 21.65 -3.76 -42.09
CA GLU A 53 21.13 -2.63 -42.86
C GLU A 53 19.60 -2.54 -42.81
N ALA A 54 18.90 -3.66 -42.89
CA ALA A 54 17.44 -3.69 -42.89
C ALA A 54 16.81 -3.48 -41.50
N CYS A 55 17.42 -4.02 -40.44
CA CYS A 55 16.76 -4.16 -39.13
C CYS A 55 17.44 -3.42 -37.98
N ILE A 56 18.73 -3.13 -38.08
CA ILE A 56 19.53 -2.60 -36.97
C ILE A 56 19.92 -1.16 -37.23
N SER A 57 20.53 -0.89 -38.38
CA SER A 57 21.00 0.44 -38.76
C SER A 57 19.82 1.40 -38.98
N PRO A 58 19.98 2.70 -38.67
CA PRO A 58 19.00 3.70 -39.06
C PRO A 58 18.95 3.79 -40.60
N GLU A 59 17.75 4.00 -41.15
CA GLU A 59 17.56 4.10 -42.60
C GLU A 59 18.38 5.24 -43.22
N GLN A 60 18.52 6.35 -42.49
CA GLN A 60 19.31 7.49 -42.91
C GLN A 60 20.16 8.01 -41.76
N THR A 61 21.44 8.27 -42.06
CA THR A 61 22.37 8.92 -41.15
C THR A 61 22.87 10.23 -41.76
N ASP A 62 23.16 11.21 -40.91
CA ASP A 62 23.72 12.49 -41.33
C ASP A 62 25.22 12.38 -41.64
N ARG A 63 25.84 13.49 -42.04
CA ARG A 63 27.28 13.53 -42.38
C ARG A 63 28.19 13.20 -41.19
N ALA A 64 27.69 13.27 -39.97
CA ALA A 64 28.42 12.94 -38.74
C ALA A 64 28.15 11.50 -38.27
N GLY A 65 27.28 10.75 -38.97
CA GLY A 65 26.90 9.38 -38.63
C GLY A 65 25.82 9.25 -37.56
N ALA A 66 25.13 10.35 -37.20
CA ALA A 66 23.97 10.32 -36.33
C ALA A 66 22.70 10.03 -37.14
N THR A 67 21.61 9.59 -36.49
CA THR A 67 20.31 9.43 -37.14
C THR A 67 19.89 10.73 -37.82
N ALA A 68 19.57 10.66 -39.11
CA ALA A 68 19.19 11.84 -39.88
C ALA A 68 17.89 12.47 -39.36
N GLU A 69 17.74 13.78 -39.52
CA GLU A 69 16.57 14.54 -39.05
C GLU A 69 15.24 13.99 -39.60
N VAL A 70 15.23 13.42 -40.81
CA VAL A 70 14.02 12.82 -41.39
C VAL A 70 13.55 11.60 -40.59
N SER A 71 14.47 10.68 -40.24
CA SER A 71 14.16 9.52 -39.41
C SER A 71 13.90 9.91 -37.96
N LEU A 72 14.55 10.96 -37.46
CA LEU A 72 14.31 11.47 -36.11
C LEU A 72 12.90 12.05 -35.97
N ARG A 73 12.36 12.74 -37.00
CA ARG A 73 10.99 13.26 -36.98
C ARG A 73 9.93 12.17 -36.90
N GLU A 74 10.15 11.05 -37.58
CA GLU A 74 9.25 9.89 -37.49
C GLU A 74 9.24 9.34 -36.06
N VAL A 75 10.42 9.26 -35.41
CA VAL A 75 10.54 8.81 -34.02
C VAL A 75 9.98 9.83 -33.03
N VAL A 76 9.91 11.13 -33.33
CA VAL A 76 9.30 12.12 -32.43
C VAL A 76 7.79 11.92 -32.26
N ALA A 77 7.11 11.45 -33.31
CA ALA A 77 5.67 11.26 -33.27
C ALA A 77 5.27 10.14 -32.29
N SER A 78 6.07 9.08 -32.17
CA SER A 78 5.70 7.91 -31.36
C SER A 78 5.68 8.17 -29.84
N PRO A 79 6.69 8.81 -29.21
CA PRO A 79 6.60 9.23 -27.81
C PRO A 79 5.47 10.22 -27.55
N GLN A 80 5.17 11.11 -28.52
CA GLN A 80 4.06 12.05 -28.38
C GLN A 80 2.70 11.34 -28.40
N GLU A 81 2.55 10.33 -29.24
CA GLU A 81 1.34 9.51 -29.31
C GLU A 81 1.15 8.69 -28.03
N GLU A 82 2.20 8.03 -27.55
CA GLU A 82 2.15 7.19 -26.35
C GLU A 82 1.96 8.03 -25.07
N TRP A 83 2.69 9.14 -24.95
CA TRP A 83 2.79 9.88 -23.68
C TRP A 83 2.12 11.25 -23.67
N GLY A 84 1.58 11.73 -24.79
CA GLY A 84 1.02 13.09 -24.90
C GLY A 84 -0.21 13.36 -24.03
N THR A 85 -0.85 12.32 -23.50
CA THR A 85 -1.95 12.44 -22.52
C THR A 85 -1.45 12.59 -21.07
N THR A 86 -0.20 12.18 -20.82
CA THR A 86 0.44 12.21 -19.49
C THR A 86 1.32 13.45 -19.36
N PHE A 87 2.13 13.71 -20.39
CA PHE A 87 3.09 14.81 -20.41
C PHE A 87 2.73 15.85 -21.49
N SER A 88 3.01 17.10 -21.17
CA SER A 88 2.96 18.25 -22.05
C SER A 88 4.34 18.88 -22.12
N GLY A 89 4.75 19.33 -23.30
CA GLY A 89 6.06 19.93 -23.51
C GLY A 89 6.21 20.54 -24.89
N GLU A 90 7.14 21.48 -25.02
CA GLU A 90 7.49 22.07 -26.31
C GLU A 90 8.05 21.03 -27.28
N ALA A 91 7.88 21.25 -28.58
CA ALA A 91 8.37 20.34 -29.63
C ALA A 91 9.87 20.03 -29.52
N VAL A 92 10.67 20.95 -28.98
CA VAL A 92 12.11 20.75 -28.76
C VAL A 92 12.39 19.68 -27.69
N ILE A 93 11.55 19.59 -26.65
CA ILE A 93 11.72 18.63 -25.56
C ILE A 93 11.40 17.22 -26.05
N TRP A 94 10.33 17.07 -26.84
CA TRP A 94 10.01 15.79 -27.51
C TRP A 94 11.11 15.34 -28.47
N ARG A 95 11.74 16.29 -29.17
CA ARG A 95 12.93 16.02 -29.99
C ARG A 95 14.13 15.56 -29.17
N MET A 96 14.36 16.14 -27.99
CA MET A 96 15.44 15.70 -27.10
C MET A 96 15.24 14.24 -26.66
N TRP A 97 13.99 13.86 -26.38
CA TRP A 97 13.66 12.47 -26.05
C TRP A 97 13.86 11.53 -27.24
N ALA A 98 13.34 11.87 -28.42
CA ALA A 98 13.54 11.07 -29.63
C ALA A 98 15.03 10.91 -29.98
N ASN A 99 15.83 11.96 -29.78
CA ASN A 99 17.28 11.90 -29.93
C ASN A 99 17.90 10.90 -28.93
N HIS A 100 17.48 10.94 -27.67
CA HIS A 100 17.93 9.96 -26.67
C HIS A 100 17.63 8.52 -27.10
N ILE A 101 16.43 8.24 -27.60
CA ILE A 101 16.03 6.91 -28.09
C ILE A 101 16.91 6.47 -29.27
N THR A 102 17.11 7.36 -30.25
CA THR A 102 17.81 7.04 -31.49
C THR A 102 19.34 7.06 -31.37
N ARG A 103 19.89 7.52 -30.25
CA ARG A 103 21.34 7.71 -30.02
C ARG A 103 22.18 6.45 -30.18
N ASN A 104 21.63 5.28 -29.86
CA ASN A 104 22.36 4.00 -29.95
C ASN A 104 22.44 3.46 -31.39
N LEU A 105 21.77 4.11 -32.35
CA LEU A 105 21.68 3.72 -33.76
C LEU A 105 21.14 2.30 -33.98
N ASN A 106 20.50 1.70 -32.98
CA ASN A 106 19.91 0.37 -33.07
C ASN A 106 18.39 0.48 -33.13
N ARG A 107 17.85 0.50 -34.35
CA ARG A 107 16.41 0.62 -34.62
C ARG A 107 15.58 -0.44 -33.92
N SER A 108 16.11 -1.65 -33.74
CA SER A 108 15.39 -2.74 -33.07
C SER A 108 15.09 -2.46 -31.59
N THR A 109 15.66 -1.41 -31.01
CA THR A 109 15.45 -1.02 -29.61
C THR A 109 14.50 0.15 -29.43
N TRP A 110 14.13 0.83 -30.52
CA TRP A 110 13.40 2.11 -30.42
C TRP A 110 11.98 1.93 -29.91
N GLU A 111 11.23 0.94 -30.40
CA GLU A 111 9.86 0.67 -29.95
C GLU A 111 9.81 0.39 -28.44
N ALA A 112 10.67 -0.51 -27.94
CA ALA A 112 10.76 -0.78 -26.51
C ALA A 112 11.19 0.45 -25.69
N ALA A 113 12.02 1.33 -26.25
CA ALA A 113 12.44 2.57 -25.59
C ALA A 113 11.35 3.64 -25.58
N ILE A 114 10.38 3.61 -26.50
CA ILE A 114 9.21 4.51 -26.53
C ILE A 114 8.24 4.16 -25.39
N GLU A 115 8.10 2.88 -25.05
CA GLU A 115 7.26 2.41 -23.93
C GLU A 115 7.82 2.77 -22.55
N LEU A 116 9.10 3.18 -22.47
CA LEU A 116 9.71 3.59 -21.21
C LEU A 116 9.39 5.07 -20.92
N PRO A 117 9.30 5.47 -19.64
CA PRO A 117 9.12 6.87 -19.28
C PRO A 117 10.29 7.75 -19.75
N PRO A 118 10.12 9.08 -19.81
CA PRO A 118 11.17 9.98 -20.26
C PRO A 118 12.41 9.87 -19.36
N PRO A 119 13.63 9.92 -19.94
CA PRO A 119 14.86 9.91 -19.14
C PRO A 119 14.94 11.16 -18.26
N ASP A 120 15.59 11.08 -17.09
CA ASP A 120 15.57 12.12 -16.05
C ASP A 120 15.85 13.55 -16.56
N HIS A 121 16.84 13.69 -17.45
CA HIS A 121 17.23 14.98 -18.02
C HIS A 121 16.18 15.60 -18.96
N VAL A 122 15.25 14.81 -19.49
CA VAL A 122 14.07 15.25 -20.26
C VAL A 122 12.87 15.40 -19.33
N ALA A 123 12.68 14.49 -18.38
CA ALA A 123 11.54 14.45 -17.48
C ALA A 123 11.32 15.78 -16.75
N HIS A 124 12.40 16.43 -16.28
CA HIS A 124 12.32 17.73 -15.60
C HIS A 124 11.87 18.90 -16.48
N LEU A 125 11.90 18.74 -17.81
CA LEU A 125 11.48 19.75 -18.76
C LEU A 125 10.01 19.55 -19.18
N LEU A 126 9.46 18.35 -18.98
CA LEU A 126 8.08 18.02 -19.27
C LEU A 126 7.16 18.45 -18.12
N GLN A 127 5.99 18.95 -18.46
CA GLN A 127 4.91 19.25 -17.52
C GLN A 127 3.89 18.12 -17.54
N LEU A 128 3.11 17.93 -16.48
CA LEU A 128 1.93 17.08 -16.58
C LEU A 128 0.89 17.71 -17.50
N ALA A 129 0.25 16.91 -18.34
CA ALA A 129 -0.87 17.37 -19.14
C ALA A 129 -1.98 17.92 -18.23
N SER A 130 -2.61 19.04 -18.62
CA SER A 130 -3.61 19.76 -17.82
C SER A 130 -4.75 18.84 -17.35
N SER A 131 -5.23 17.96 -18.22
CA SER A 131 -6.26 16.96 -17.91
C SER A 131 -5.83 15.99 -16.79
N THR A 132 -4.55 15.62 -16.73
CA THR A 132 -4.02 14.75 -15.69
C THR A 132 -3.80 15.52 -14.39
N MET A 133 -3.36 16.78 -14.46
CA MET A 133 -3.25 17.66 -13.29
C MET A 133 -4.63 17.90 -12.65
N ASP A 134 -5.65 18.23 -13.45
CA ASP A 134 -7.02 18.45 -12.99
C ASP A 134 -7.59 17.19 -12.32
N ARG A 135 -7.35 16.02 -12.93
CA ARG A 135 -7.73 14.72 -12.36
C ARG A 135 -7.02 14.46 -11.03
N HIS A 136 -5.73 14.79 -10.92
CA HIS A 136 -4.97 14.61 -9.69
C HIS A 136 -5.50 15.51 -8.57
N VAL A 137 -5.76 16.79 -8.85
CA VAL A 137 -6.35 17.74 -7.90
C VAL A 137 -7.75 17.27 -7.48
N ALA A 138 -8.58 16.80 -8.41
CA ALA A 138 -9.90 16.27 -8.10
C ALA A 138 -9.84 15.02 -7.19
N ASN A 139 -8.85 14.14 -7.41
CA ASN A 139 -8.63 12.97 -6.55
C ASN A 139 -8.16 13.36 -5.15
N LEU A 140 -7.24 14.33 -5.03
CA LEU A 140 -6.80 14.86 -3.74
C LEU A 140 -7.95 15.51 -2.98
N ALA A 141 -8.73 16.36 -3.64
CA ALA A 141 -9.90 17.00 -3.05
C ALA A 141 -10.91 15.97 -2.53
N ARG A 142 -11.18 14.93 -3.34
CA ARG A 142 -12.05 13.81 -2.93
C ARG A 142 -11.51 13.09 -1.69
N SER A 143 -10.22 12.77 -1.68
CA SER A 143 -9.58 12.10 -0.55
C SER A 143 -9.63 12.95 0.72
N ALA A 144 -9.37 14.26 0.60
CA ALA A 144 -9.44 15.19 1.73
C ALA A 144 -10.86 15.29 2.29
N ASN A 145 -11.88 15.36 1.42
CA ASN A 145 -13.28 15.38 1.84
C ASN A 145 -13.68 14.10 2.59
N VAL A 146 -13.29 12.92 2.09
CA VAL A 146 -13.56 11.65 2.79
C VAL A 146 -12.90 11.63 4.18
N ALA A 147 -11.66 12.07 4.28
CA ALA A 147 -10.97 12.14 5.57
C ALA A 147 -11.67 13.12 6.54
N LEU A 148 -12.12 14.27 6.03
CA LEU A 148 -12.88 15.23 6.82
C LEU A 148 -14.22 14.66 7.30
N ASP A 149 -14.94 13.94 6.44
CA ASP A 149 -16.20 13.29 6.80
C ASP A 149 -16.00 12.23 7.90
N CYS A 150 -14.93 11.44 7.82
CA CYS A 150 -14.58 10.49 8.88
C CYS A 150 -14.33 11.18 10.23
N VAL A 151 -13.59 12.29 10.23
CA VAL A 151 -13.32 13.08 11.45
C VAL A 151 -14.61 13.69 12.00
N ASN A 152 -15.46 14.24 11.14
CA ASN A 152 -16.74 14.80 11.54
C ASN A 152 -17.67 13.74 12.14
N GLY A 153 -17.71 12.53 11.55
CA GLY A 153 -18.44 11.40 12.12
C GLY A 153 -17.92 11.01 13.50
N SER A 154 -16.60 10.91 13.66
CA SER A 154 -15.97 10.59 14.95
C SER A 154 -16.24 11.67 16.01
N LEU A 155 -16.32 12.94 15.63
CA LEU A 155 -16.69 14.04 16.52
C LEU A 155 -18.15 13.95 16.95
N ALA A 156 -19.06 13.56 16.04
CA ALA A 156 -20.46 13.34 16.38
C ALA A 156 -20.61 12.18 17.38
N ASP A 157 -19.93 11.06 17.13
CA ASP A 157 -19.92 9.91 18.05
C ASP A 157 -19.36 10.29 19.43
N TYR A 158 -18.33 11.16 19.47
CA TYR A 158 -17.78 11.68 20.72
C TYR A 158 -18.80 12.53 21.50
N GLU A 159 -19.57 13.39 20.82
CA GLU A 159 -20.61 14.20 21.47
C GLU A 159 -21.74 13.33 22.03
N ASP A 160 -22.12 12.26 21.33
CA ASP A 160 -23.08 11.27 21.84
C ASP A 160 -22.53 10.57 23.09
N LEU A 161 -21.28 10.10 23.07
CA LEU A 161 -20.64 9.48 24.24
C LEU A 161 -20.56 10.45 25.42
N ARG A 162 -20.27 11.73 25.16
CA ARG A 162 -20.22 12.78 26.18
C ARG A 162 -21.59 13.01 26.81
N ARG A 163 -22.67 12.97 26.02
CA ARG A 163 -24.04 13.06 26.52
C ARG A 163 -24.36 11.88 27.44
N ASP A 164 -24.08 10.66 26.99
CA ASP A 164 -24.34 9.45 27.78
C ASP A 164 -23.57 9.44 29.11
N TRP A 165 -22.31 9.90 29.08
CA TRP A 165 -21.50 10.05 30.30
C TRP A 165 -22.12 11.04 31.29
N ASN A 166 -22.65 12.16 30.80
CA ASN A 166 -23.32 13.14 31.67
C ASN A 166 -24.60 12.57 32.28
N GLU A 167 -25.38 11.81 31.53
CA GLU A 167 -26.58 11.14 32.03
C GLU A 167 -26.23 10.13 33.14
N PHE A 168 -25.19 9.33 32.92
CA PHE A 168 -24.68 8.41 33.93
C PHE A 168 -24.23 9.15 35.20
N GLY A 169 -23.49 10.26 35.04
CA GLY A 169 -23.07 11.12 36.14
C GLY A 169 -24.26 11.67 36.95
N GLN A 170 -25.33 12.11 36.28
CA GLN A 170 -26.56 12.54 36.94
C GLN A 170 -27.22 11.40 37.72
N HIS A 171 -27.25 10.20 37.16
CA HIS A 171 -27.81 9.03 37.83
C HIS A 171 -27.04 8.68 39.11
N LEU A 172 -25.70 8.68 39.05
CA LEU A 172 -24.84 8.44 40.21
C LEU A 172 -25.04 9.52 41.29
N GLY A 173 -25.19 10.79 40.88
CA GLY A 173 -25.51 11.89 41.78
C GLY A 173 -26.82 11.68 42.53
N ARG A 174 -27.88 11.25 41.82
CA ARG A 174 -29.18 10.93 42.41
C ARG A 174 -29.10 9.75 43.37
N HIS A 175 -28.32 8.71 43.03
CA HIS A 175 -28.11 7.56 43.90
C HIS A 175 -27.43 7.96 45.22
N ARG A 176 -26.36 8.78 45.15
CA ARG A 176 -25.68 9.32 46.34
C ARG A 176 -26.63 10.07 47.27
N GLN A 177 -27.45 10.98 46.72
CA GLN A 177 -28.43 11.75 47.51
C GLN A 177 -29.43 10.83 48.22
N ASN A 178 -29.85 9.76 47.55
CA ASN A 178 -30.76 8.78 48.11
C ASN A 178 -30.12 8.01 49.27
N LEU A 179 -28.85 7.60 49.13
CA LEU A 179 -28.08 6.97 50.20
C LEU A 179 -27.85 7.90 51.39
N GLU A 180 -27.50 9.17 51.15
CA GLU A 180 -27.37 10.18 52.22
C GLU A 180 -28.68 10.37 52.99
N THR A 181 -29.81 10.38 52.28
CA THR A 181 -31.13 10.49 52.90
C THR A 181 -31.40 9.28 53.81
N ARG A 182 -31.17 8.06 53.31
CA ARG A 182 -31.31 6.82 54.09
C ARG A 182 -30.38 6.80 55.30
N ARG A 183 -29.13 7.23 55.14
CA ARG A 183 -28.17 7.36 56.24
C ARG A 183 -28.69 8.28 57.32
N ARG A 184 -29.17 9.48 56.98
CA ARG A 184 -29.72 10.43 57.97
C ARG A 184 -30.91 9.86 58.74
N ILE A 185 -31.78 9.10 58.06
CA ILE A 185 -32.92 8.42 58.70
C ILE A 185 -32.41 7.41 59.74
N ILE A 186 -31.44 6.57 59.38
CA ILE A 186 -30.84 5.58 60.30
C ILE A 186 -30.14 6.26 61.48
N GLU A 187 -29.37 7.32 61.25
CA GLU A 187 -28.74 8.12 62.31
C GLU A 187 -29.78 8.79 63.23
N GLY A 188 -30.98 9.07 62.74
CA GLY A 188 -32.12 9.49 63.55
C GLY A 188 -32.56 8.37 64.51
N PHE A 189 -32.89 7.20 63.96
CA PHE A 189 -33.31 6.05 64.77
C PHE A 189 -32.28 5.65 65.85
N ILE A 190 -30.98 5.69 65.54
CA ILE A 190 -29.93 5.36 66.53
C ILE A 190 -29.95 6.34 67.71
N ARG A 191 -30.19 7.64 67.46
CA ARG A 191 -30.28 8.64 68.54
C ARG A 191 -31.49 8.39 69.42
N ASP A 192 -32.61 7.97 68.84
CA ASP A 192 -33.85 7.69 69.57
C ASP A 192 -33.78 6.40 70.40
N ILE A 193 -32.88 5.47 70.06
CA ILE A 193 -32.66 4.20 70.79
C ILE A 193 -31.80 4.39 72.06
N ALA A 194 -31.10 5.52 72.23
CA ALA A 194 -30.24 5.75 73.39
C ALA A 194 -31.02 5.57 74.71
N THR A 195 -30.57 4.62 75.53
CA THR A 195 -31.27 4.18 76.75
C THR A 195 -31.31 5.28 77.81
N PRO A 196 -32.41 5.35 78.61
CA PRO A 196 -32.45 6.24 79.77
C PRO A 196 -31.32 5.90 80.75
N SER A 197 -30.82 6.92 81.45
CA SER A 197 -29.73 6.78 82.42
C SER A 197 -30.09 5.72 83.48
N PRO A 198 -29.14 4.88 83.94
CA PRO A 198 -29.43 3.79 84.89
C PRO A 198 -30.13 4.23 86.19
N GLY A 199 -30.06 5.52 86.55
CA GLY A 199 -30.72 6.08 87.74
C GLY A 199 -32.23 6.37 87.60
N THR A 200 -32.82 6.21 86.41
CA THR A 200 -34.25 6.47 86.15
C THR A 200 -35.11 5.23 85.98
N VAL A 201 -34.52 4.02 86.02
CA VAL A 201 -35.28 2.76 86.04
C VAL A 201 -35.37 2.30 87.49
N PRO A 202 -36.55 2.37 88.14
CA PRO A 202 -36.72 1.89 89.51
C PRO A 202 -36.40 0.39 89.58
N ASP A 203 -35.72 -0.05 90.64
CA ASP A 203 -35.43 -1.47 90.86
C ASP A 203 -36.75 -2.23 91.07
N PRO A 204 -37.15 -3.12 90.14
CA PRO A 204 -38.43 -3.80 90.22
C PRO A 204 -38.53 -4.77 91.41
N LEU A 205 -37.40 -5.06 92.07
CA LEU A 205 -37.39 -5.88 93.29
C LEU A 205 -37.87 -5.13 94.54
N ILE A 206 -37.99 -3.79 94.49
CA ILE A 206 -38.47 -2.98 95.61
C ILE A 206 -40.01 -2.99 95.73
N GLU A 207 -40.73 -3.24 94.63
CA GLU A 207 -42.22 -3.25 94.60
C GLU A 207 -42.85 -4.64 94.71
N LEU A 208 -42.06 -5.71 94.82
CA LEU A 208 -42.60 -7.06 95.02
C LEU A 208 -43.02 -7.26 96.48
N GLU A 209 -44.31 -7.03 96.74
CA GLU A 209 -44.92 -7.36 98.03
C GLU A 209 -44.98 -8.88 98.21
N ASN A 210 -44.42 -9.37 99.32
CA ASN A 210 -44.32 -10.80 99.59
C ASN A 210 -45.70 -11.31 100.01
N VAL A 211 -46.38 -12.04 99.11
CA VAL A 211 -47.72 -12.57 99.36
C VAL A 211 -47.60 -13.79 100.28
N GLU A 212 -48.38 -13.81 101.37
CA GLU A 212 -48.40 -14.96 102.29
C GLU A 212 -48.89 -16.22 101.59
N ASP A 213 -48.14 -17.30 101.77
CA ASP A 213 -48.41 -18.62 101.21
C ASP A 213 -49.62 -19.26 101.92
N VAL A 214 -50.79 -19.13 101.29
CA VAL A 214 -52.06 -19.69 101.78
C VAL A 214 -52.20 -21.19 101.55
N ASP A 215 -51.26 -21.83 100.83
CA ASP A 215 -51.36 -23.24 100.46
C ASP A 215 -50.70 -24.20 101.48
N HIS A 216 -50.09 -23.68 102.56
CA HIS A 216 -49.36 -24.47 103.56
C HIS A 216 -49.86 -24.32 105.03
N VAL A 217 -51.15 -24.68 105.24
CA VAL A 217 -51.79 -25.58 106.25
C VAL A 217 -51.61 -25.38 107.78
N VAL A 218 -52.75 -25.22 108.50
CA VAL A 218 -53.23 -26.08 109.62
C VAL A 218 -54.75 -26.17 109.61
#